data_AF-A0A2V4BQ19-F1
#
_entry.id   AF-A0A2V4BQ19-F1
#
_cell.length_a   1.000
_cell.length_b   1.000
_cell.length_c   1.000
_cell.angle_alpha   90.00
_cell.angle_beta   90.00
_cell.angle_gamma   90.00
#
_symmetry.space_group_name_H-M   'P 1'
#
loop_
_entity.id
_entity.type
_entity.pdbx_description
1 polymer ?
#
loop_
_entity_poly.entity_id
_entity_poly.type
_entity_poly.pdbx_seq_one_letter_code
_entity_poly.pdbx_strand_id
1 'polypeptide(L)'
;MKLITTQQITEDQLSEIKFDISYFACGYEKRSIFFKSKHDVKSEVSHVLEFENEARLKTNENKLFYEKDSSCNFILSEGESGVEIINTLNAFFEKSKEGDINILIDYSSMTSIWFSSFLNYFNCYLEDSKIRRVNLYYAYSHSIYTAPLKGENLTLSVDPLEGFSNISIPDKPTALIIGLGYEKDKATGLAQYLDAESYVFISDSSYAEEFSQTVKVENSVLLTEVKKENIFEYPILNLKITAKLLHTLVVDLVQSHRIVLAPCGPKIFSLLCLIESIKVENTDVWRISSSKASKTAIDKEPDGKISIYRVTFESDLES
;
A
#
# COMPACT_ATOMS: atom_id res chain seq x y z
N MET A 1 -4.59 -19.05 -2.31
CA MET A 1 -3.16 -19.47 -2.23
C MET A 1 -2.56 -19.01 -0.90
N LYS A 2 -1.46 -19.61 -0.43
CA LYS A 2 -0.80 -19.22 0.83
C LYS A 2 0.36 -18.24 0.61
N LEU A 3 0.42 -17.17 1.39
CA LEU A 3 1.59 -16.29 1.43
C LEU A 3 2.77 -17.02 2.09
N ILE A 4 3.87 -17.20 1.36
CA ILE A 4 5.03 -17.99 1.82
C ILE A 4 6.26 -17.14 2.11
N THR A 5 6.50 -16.07 1.35
CA THR A 5 7.69 -15.23 1.51
C THR A 5 7.43 -13.78 1.14
N THR A 6 8.16 -12.89 1.81
CA THR A 6 8.15 -11.45 1.54
C THR A 6 9.56 -10.90 1.61
N GLN A 7 9.96 -10.08 0.66
CA GLN A 7 11.34 -9.62 0.56
C GLN A 7 11.45 -8.26 -0.13
N GLN A 8 12.24 -7.35 0.45
CA GLN A 8 12.71 -6.18 -0.30
C GLN A 8 13.79 -6.60 -1.31
N ILE A 9 13.63 -6.19 -2.57
CA ILE A 9 14.60 -6.46 -3.64
C ILE A 9 15.15 -5.15 -4.21
N THR A 10 16.28 -5.22 -4.91
CA THR A 10 16.90 -4.07 -5.57
C THR A 10 16.37 -3.84 -6.98
N GLU A 11 16.63 -2.64 -7.54
CA GLU A 11 16.33 -2.32 -8.94
C GLU A 11 17.08 -3.27 -9.91
N ASP A 12 18.32 -3.65 -9.58
CA ASP A 12 19.10 -4.60 -10.38
C ASP A 12 18.43 -5.98 -10.43
N GLN A 13 18.00 -6.50 -9.27
CA GLN A 13 17.28 -7.77 -9.20
C GLN A 13 15.95 -7.73 -9.96
N LEU A 14 15.26 -6.59 -9.94
CA LEU A 14 14.03 -6.39 -10.69
C LEU A 14 14.27 -6.46 -12.21
N SER A 15 15.38 -5.91 -12.69
CA SER A 15 15.70 -5.84 -14.13
C SER A 15 15.93 -7.22 -14.78
N GLU A 16 16.27 -8.22 -13.97
CA GLU A 16 16.46 -9.60 -14.40
C GLU A 16 15.14 -10.39 -14.53
N ILE A 17 14.03 -9.82 -14.05
CA ILE A 17 12.73 -10.49 -14.02
C ILE A 17 11.96 -10.19 -15.29
N LYS A 18 11.47 -11.25 -15.94
CA LYS A 18 10.44 -11.14 -16.99
C LYS A 18 9.07 -11.18 -16.30
N PHE A 19 8.25 -10.18 -16.58
CA PHE A 19 6.90 -10.10 -16.04
C PHE A 19 5.89 -10.71 -17.03
N ASP A 20 4.92 -11.44 -16.52
CA ASP A 20 3.82 -11.93 -17.35
C ASP A 20 2.78 -10.83 -17.52
N ILE A 21 2.54 -10.06 -16.45
CA ILE A 21 1.60 -8.95 -16.42
C ILE A 21 2.13 -7.81 -15.55
N SER A 22 1.83 -6.57 -15.95
CA SER A 22 2.20 -5.38 -15.18
C SER A 22 1.02 -4.42 -15.03
N TYR A 23 0.96 -3.76 -13.89
CA TYR A 23 -0.08 -2.80 -13.53
C TYR A 23 0.54 -1.47 -13.14
N PHE A 24 0.03 -0.41 -13.75
CA PHE A 24 0.37 0.98 -13.46
C PHE A 24 -0.91 1.76 -13.13
N ALA A 25 -0.76 2.94 -12.55
CA ALA A 25 -1.84 3.91 -12.44
C ALA A 25 -1.51 5.15 -13.28
N CYS A 26 -2.50 5.70 -13.97
CA CYS A 26 -2.45 7.00 -14.60
C CYS A 26 -3.06 8.04 -13.64
N GLY A 27 -2.29 8.42 -12.62
CA GLY A 27 -2.68 9.42 -11.62
C GLY A 27 -2.35 10.86 -12.06
N TYR A 28 -2.71 11.81 -11.20
CA TYR A 28 -2.50 13.25 -11.43
C TYR A 28 -1.12 13.77 -10.99
N GLU A 29 -0.27 12.92 -10.41
CA GLU A 29 1.08 13.27 -9.91
C GLU A 29 2.15 12.93 -10.95
N LYS A 30 3.24 13.71 -11.05
CA LYS A 30 4.35 13.38 -11.97
C LYS A 30 5.03 12.06 -11.66
N ARG A 31 5.07 11.65 -10.38
CA ARG A 31 5.64 10.35 -10.00
C ARG A 31 4.90 9.15 -10.61
N SER A 32 3.68 9.33 -11.12
CA SER A 32 2.84 8.27 -11.68
C SER A 32 3.50 7.56 -12.87
N ILE A 33 4.35 8.25 -13.64
CA ILE A 33 5.06 7.67 -14.78
C ILE A 33 6.54 7.38 -14.49
N PHE A 34 7.02 7.76 -13.30
CA PHE A 34 8.45 7.79 -13.00
C PHE A 34 9.09 6.41 -13.14
N PHE A 35 8.50 5.41 -12.51
CA PHE A 35 9.02 4.05 -12.54
C PHE A 35 9.10 3.51 -13.99
N LYS A 36 8.00 3.55 -14.75
CA LYS A 36 7.97 3.07 -16.15
C LYS A 36 8.87 3.89 -17.07
N SER A 37 9.12 5.17 -16.77
CA SER A 37 10.06 6.00 -17.54
C SER A 37 11.52 5.63 -17.31
N LYS A 38 11.86 5.10 -16.12
CA LYS A 38 13.23 4.72 -15.73
C LYS A 38 13.56 3.27 -16.07
N HIS A 39 12.55 2.39 -16.09
CA HIS A 39 12.73 0.96 -16.28
C HIS A 39 12.09 0.46 -17.57
N ASP A 40 12.89 -0.24 -18.38
CA ASP A 40 12.38 -1.03 -19.51
C ASP A 40 11.66 -2.28 -19.00
N VAL A 41 10.42 -2.11 -18.56
CA VAL A 41 9.59 -3.20 -18.06
C VAL A 41 9.22 -4.14 -19.21
N LYS A 42 9.81 -5.34 -19.21
CA LYS A 42 9.47 -6.43 -20.14
C LYS A 42 8.30 -7.22 -19.58
N SER A 43 7.09 -6.83 -19.95
CA SER A 43 5.85 -7.52 -19.60
C SER A 43 5.13 -8.02 -20.85
N GLU A 44 4.49 -9.18 -20.80
CA GLU A 44 3.68 -9.68 -21.93
C GLU A 44 2.42 -8.84 -22.15
N VAL A 45 1.83 -8.34 -21.06
CA VAL A 45 0.71 -7.41 -21.09
C VAL A 45 0.84 -6.35 -20.00
N SER A 46 0.61 -5.09 -20.36
CA SER A 46 0.61 -3.98 -19.40
C SER A 46 -0.79 -3.40 -19.28
N HIS A 47 -1.21 -3.12 -18.05
CA HIS A 47 -2.48 -2.50 -17.72
C HIS A 47 -2.25 -1.16 -17.01
N VAL A 48 -3.02 -0.15 -17.39
CA VAL A 48 -2.94 1.20 -16.83
C VAL A 48 -4.30 1.56 -16.25
N LEU A 49 -4.40 1.64 -14.93
CA LEU A 49 -5.61 2.06 -14.21
C LEU A 49 -5.80 3.57 -14.38
N GLU A 50 -6.89 3.98 -15.01
CA GLU A 50 -7.29 5.37 -15.20
C GLU A 50 -8.43 5.70 -14.25
N PHE A 51 -8.31 6.79 -13.50
CA PHE A 51 -9.35 7.24 -12.58
C PHE A 51 -10.60 7.70 -13.34
N GLU A 52 -11.75 7.13 -13.00
CA GLU A 52 -13.03 7.58 -13.54
C GLU A 52 -13.32 9.03 -13.11
N ASN A 53 -13.50 9.93 -14.10
CA ASN A 53 -13.91 11.32 -13.91
C ASN A 53 -12.95 12.23 -13.10
N GLU A 54 -11.64 11.97 -13.09
CA GLU A 54 -10.65 12.80 -12.37
C GLU A 54 -9.56 13.40 -13.27
N ALA A 55 -9.94 14.18 -14.29
CA ALA A 55 -8.97 15.01 -15.00
C ALA A 55 -8.43 16.12 -14.07
N ARG A 56 -7.26 15.88 -13.47
CA ARG A 56 -6.56 16.83 -12.59
C ARG A 56 -5.07 16.88 -12.91
N LEU A 57 -4.46 18.07 -12.74
CA LEU A 57 -3.01 18.28 -12.81
C LEU A 57 -2.34 17.54 -14.00
N LYS A 58 -1.53 16.52 -13.73
CA LYS A 58 -0.69 15.80 -14.72
C LYS A 58 -1.38 14.65 -15.42
N THR A 59 -2.67 14.41 -15.17
CA THR A 59 -3.40 13.25 -15.73
C THR A 59 -3.27 13.17 -17.26
N ASN A 60 -3.42 14.28 -17.98
CA ASN A 60 -3.29 14.29 -19.44
C ASN A 60 -1.86 14.01 -19.92
N GLU A 61 -0.85 14.61 -19.28
CA GLU A 61 0.56 14.38 -19.61
C GLU A 61 0.96 12.92 -19.37
N ASN A 62 0.50 12.35 -18.25
CA ASN A 62 0.75 10.96 -17.87
C ASN A 62 0.02 9.98 -18.81
N LYS A 63 -1.21 10.30 -19.22
CA LYS A 63 -1.96 9.52 -20.20
C LYS A 63 -1.23 9.46 -21.54
N LEU A 64 -0.82 10.62 -22.05
CA LEU A 64 -0.02 10.71 -23.29
C LEU A 64 1.32 9.97 -23.20
N PHE A 65 1.89 9.80 -22.00
CA PHE A 65 3.07 8.97 -21.81
C PHE A 65 2.76 7.49 -22.04
N TYR A 66 1.71 6.96 -21.41
CA TYR A 66 1.33 5.55 -21.55
C TYR A 66 0.78 5.21 -22.93
N GLU A 67 0.06 6.12 -23.59
CA GLU A 67 -0.48 5.91 -24.96
C GLU A 67 0.61 5.73 -26.03
N LYS A 68 1.85 6.15 -25.76
CA LYS A 68 2.99 5.92 -26.67
C LYS A 68 3.44 4.45 -26.69
N ASP A 69 3.13 3.68 -25.66
CA ASP A 69 3.45 2.27 -25.56
C ASP A 69 2.21 1.45 -25.92
N SER A 70 2.17 0.91 -27.14
CA SER A 70 1.03 0.13 -27.65
C SER A 70 0.77 -1.17 -26.88
N SER A 71 1.66 -1.58 -25.98
CA SER A 71 1.45 -2.72 -25.08
C SER A 71 0.60 -2.37 -23.85
N CYS A 72 0.36 -1.08 -23.58
CA CYS A 72 -0.45 -0.60 -22.47
C CYS A 72 -1.95 -0.62 -22.81
N ASN A 73 -2.72 -1.32 -21.99
CA ASN A 73 -4.19 -1.35 -22.05
C ASN A 73 -4.76 -0.52 -20.91
N PHE A 74 -5.52 0.51 -21.24
CA PHE A 74 -6.18 1.34 -20.25
C PHE A 74 -7.42 0.65 -19.67
N ILE A 75 -7.56 0.72 -18.35
CA ILE A 75 -8.72 0.23 -17.61
C ILE A 75 -9.28 1.42 -16.84
N LEU A 76 -10.49 1.84 -17.20
CA LEU A 76 -11.20 2.84 -16.42
C LEU A 76 -11.64 2.21 -15.11
N SER A 77 -11.28 2.81 -13.98
CA SER A 77 -11.61 2.29 -12.66
C SER A 77 -11.98 3.41 -11.70
N GLU A 78 -12.98 3.16 -10.86
CA GLU A 78 -13.22 3.99 -9.69
C GLU A 78 -12.09 3.78 -8.68
N GLY A 79 -11.55 4.87 -8.11
CA GLY A 79 -10.47 4.79 -7.11
C GLY A 79 -10.87 4.11 -5.79
N GLU A 80 -12.19 3.94 -5.56
CA GLU A 80 -12.77 3.31 -4.37
C GLU A 80 -13.23 1.87 -4.63
N SER A 81 -12.96 1.31 -5.82
CA SER A 81 -13.35 -0.05 -6.21
C SER A 81 -12.14 -0.87 -6.67
N GLY A 82 -12.12 -2.15 -6.31
CA GLY A 82 -11.13 -3.14 -6.76
C GLY A 82 -11.62 -4.03 -7.90
N VAL A 83 -12.88 -3.87 -8.33
CA VAL A 83 -13.57 -4.81 -9.23
C VAL A 83 -12.82 -5.00 -10.55
N GLU A 84 -12.33 -3.92 -11.15
CA GLU A 84 -11.67 -4.04 -12.46
C GLU A 84 -10.32 -4.76 -12.37
N ILE A 85 -9.59 -4.60 -11.26
CA ILE A 85 -8.37 -5.36 -11.01
C ILE A 85 -8.68 -6.86 -10.89
N ILE A 86 -9.76 -7.20 -10.18
CA ILE A 86 -10.21 -8.60 -10.02
C ILE A 86 -10.60 -9.18 -11.38
N ASN A 87 -11.36 -8.43 -12.18
CA ASN A 87 -11.80 -8.85 -13.52
C ASN A 87 -10.60 -9.09 -14.45
N THR A 88 -9.60 -8.20 -14.44
CA THR A 88 -8.42 -8.34 -15.30
C THR A 88 -7.54 -9.50 -14.87
N LEU A 89 -7.39 -9.74 -13.56
CA LEU A 89 -6.68 -10.91 -13.04
C LEU A 89 -7.40 -12.21 -13.42
N ASN A 90 -8.73 -12.30 -13.25
CA ASN A 90 -9.51 -13.47 -13.67
C ASN A 90 -9.30 -13.76 -15.17
N ALA A 91 -9.47 -12.77 -16.03
CA ALA A 91 -9.30 -12.94 -17.47
C ALA A 91 -7.86 -13.34 -17.88
N PHE A 92 -6.85 -12.91 -17.12
CA PHE A 92 -5.46 -13.30 -17.30
C PHE A 92 -5.24 -14.76 -16.88
N PHE A 93 -5.70 -15.15 -15.69
CA PHE A 93 -5.51 -16.50 -15.15
C PHE A 93 -6.29 -17.57 -15.90
N GLU A 94 -7.48 -17.26 -16.43
CA GLU A 94 -8.23 -18.17 -17.32
C GLU A 94 -7.42 -18.66 -18.53
N LYS A 95 -6.48 -17.83 -19.02
CA LYS A 95 -5.64 -18.10 -20.20
C LYS A 95 -4.22 -18.49 -19.82
N SER A 96 -3.88 -18.40 -18.54
CA SER A 96 -2.53 -18.64 -18.05
C SER A 96 -2.20 -20.12 -18.11
N LYS A 97 -0.92 -20.40 -18.36
CA LYS A 97 -0.38 -21.77 -18.34
C LYS A 97 0.04 -22.13 -16.92
N GLU A 98 0.20 -23.42 -16.69
CA GLU A 98 0.75 -23.93 -15.43
C GLU A 98 2.17 -23.38 -15.19
N GLY A 99 2.46 -22.96 -13.96
CA GLY A 99 3.79 -22.51 -13.57
C GLY A 99 3.82 -21.33 -12.60
N ASP A 100 4.91 -20.56 -12.71
CA ASP A 100 5.19 -19.38 -11.88
C ASP A 100 4.80 -18.11 -12.66
N ILE A 101 4.06 -17.22 -12.01
CA ILE A 101 3.61 -15.96 -12.58
C ILE A 101 4.29 -14.80 -11.83
N ASN A 102 4.85 -13.86 -12.58
CA ASN A 102 5.45 -12.63 -12.07
C ASN A 102 4.60 -11.43 -12.45
N ILE A 103 4.07 -10.73 -11.45
CA ILE A 103 3.20 -9.56 -11.59
C ILE A 103 3.91 -8.32 -11.06
N LEU A 104 4.09 -7.31 -11.91
CA LEU A 104 4.60 -6.01 -11.50
C LEU A 104 3.47 -5.05 -11.14
N ILE A 105 3.60 -4.31 -10.05
CA ILE A 105 2.59 -3.36 -9.58
C ILE A 105 3.31 -2.07 -9.20
N ASP A 106 3.22 -1.04 -10.05
CA ASP A 106 3.62 0.32 -9.66
C ASP A 106 2.46 0.99 -8.91
N TYR A 107 2.55 0.98 -7.58
CA TYR A 107 1.50 1.49 -6.71
C TYR A 107 1.74 2.94 -6.24
N SER A 108 2.73 3.61 -6.83
CA SER A 108 3.11 5.00 -6.48
C SER A 108 1.90 5.94 -6.47
N SER A 109 1.04 5.84 -7.48
CA SER A 109 -0.17 6.65 -7.64
C SER A 109 -1.48 5.86 -7.55
N MET A 110 -1.44 4.59 -7.11
CA MET A 110 -2.64 3.79 -6.83
C MET A 110 -3.31 4.19 -5.51
N THR A 111 -4.64 4.04 -5.41
CA THR A 111 -5.34 4.13 -4.11
C THR A 111 -5.06 2.90 -3.24
N SER A 112 -5.34 2.99 -1.94
CA SER A 112 -5.23 1.83 -1.05
C SER A 112 -6.15 0.69 -1.45
N ILE A 113 -7.33 0.97 -2.00
CA ILE A 113 -8.23 -0.05 -2.55
C ILE A 113 -7.55 -0.79 -3.70
N TRP A 114 -6.98 -0.06 -4.67
CA TRP A 114 -6.35 -0.70 -5.83
C TRP A 114 -5.20 -1.63 -5.45
N PHE A 115 -4.20 -1.13 -4.72
CA PHE A 115 -3.03 -1.98 -4.45
C PHE A 115 -3.32 -3.12 -3.45
N SER A 116 -4.32 -2.96 -2.57
CA SER A 116 -4.78 -4.02 -1.68
C SER A 116 -5.61 -5.09 -2.41
N SER A 117 -6.31 -4.73 -3.49
CA SER A 117 -7.12 -5.66 -4.28
C SER A 117 -6.29 -6.81 -4.85
N PHE A 118 -5.04 -6.56 -5.24
CA PHE A 118 -4.12 -7.61 -5.66
C PHE A 118 -3.84 -8.60 -4.52
N LEU A 119 -3.45 -8.13 -3.32
CA LEU A 119 -3.21 -9.01 -2.19
C LEU A 119 -4.47 -9.79 -1.80
N ASN A 120 -5.63 -9.12 -1.78
CA ASN A 120 -6.91 -9.75 -1.47
C ASN A 120 -7.27 -10.83 -2.50
N TYR A 121 -7.02 -10.58 -3.79
CA TYR A 121 -7.23 -11.54 -4.87
C TYR A 121 -6.54 -12.88 -4.60
N PHE A 122 -5.24 -12.86 -4.29
CA PHE A 122 -4.47 -14.09 -4.08
C PHE A 122 -4.73 -14.75 -2.72
N ASN A 123 -5.10 -13.96 -1.71
CA ASN A 123 -5.46 -14.45 -0.39
C ASN A 123 -6.82 -15.15 -0.38
N CYS A 124 -7.81 -14.59 -1.09
CA CYS A 124 -9.22 -14.97 -0.93
C CYS A 124 -9.88 -15.59 -2.17
N TYR A 125 -9.40 -15.30 -3.39
CA TYR A 125 -10.14 -15.61 -4.62
C TYR A 125 -9.42 -16.60 -5.54
N LEU A 126 -8.08 -16.62 -5.55
CA LEU A 126 -7.36 -17.55 -6.42
C LEU A 126 -7.23 -18.94 -5.76
N GLU A 127 -8.10 -19.84 -6.21
CA GLU A 127 -8.10 -21.28 -5.90
C GLU A 127 -7.56 -22.15 -7.06
N ASP A 128 -7.00 -21.54 -8.11
CA ASP A 128 -6.58 -22.27 -9.32
C ASP A 128 -5.37 -23.19 -9.05
N SER A 129 -5.60 -24.49 -9.13
CA SER A 129 -4.59 -25.54 -8.92
C SER A 129 -3.49 -25.59 -9.99
N LYS A 130 -3.63 -24.88 -11.12
CA LYS A 130 -2.61 -24.83 -12.18
C LYS A 130 -1.51 -23.82 -11.87
N ILE A 131 -1.79 -22.81 -11.05
CA ILE A 131 -0.80 -21.78 -10.76
C ILE A 131 -0.01 -22.20 -9.54
N ARG A 132 1.22 -22.64 -9.76
CA ARG A 132 2.11 -23.10 -8.69
C ARG A 132 2.48 -21.95 -7.77
N ARG A 133 2.90 -20.83 -8.35
CA ARG A 133 3.44 -19.69 -7.59
C ARG A 133 3.10 -18.37 -8.26
N VAL A 134 2.76 -17.37 -7.46
CA VAL A 134 2.60 -15.98 -7.90
C VAL A 134 3.54 -15.09 -7.12
N ASN A 135 4.38 -14.33 -7.83
CA ASN A 135 5.24 -13.30 -7.27
C ASN A 135 4.68 -11.93 -7.63
N LEU A 136 4.31 -11.14 -6.62
CA LEU A 136 3.88 -9.76 -6.77
C LEU A 136 5.05 -8.84 -6.44
N TYR A 137 5.37 -7.92 -7.34
CA TYR A 137 6.45 -6.96 -7.19
C TYR A 137 5.86 -5.57 -7.05
N TYR A 138 5.76 -5.08 -5.82
CA TYR A 138 5.26 -3.75 -5.51
C TYR A 138 6.38 -2.73 -5.63
N ALA A 139 6.32 -1.88 -6.65
CA ALA A 139 7.25 -0.77 -6.86
C ALA A 139 6.64 0.56 -6.38
N TYR A 140 7.40 1.30 -5.59
CA TYR A 140 7.01 2.61 -5.07
C TYR A 140 8.07 3.65 -5.40
N SER A 141 7.66 4.66 -6.16
CA SER A 141 8.44 5.87 -6.43
C SER A 141 8.26 6.85 -5.28
N HIS A 142 9.33 7.10 -4.54
CA HIS A 142 9.32 8.06 -3.45
C HIS A 142 9.19 9.49 -3.99
N SER A 143 8.57 10.36 -3.19
CA SER A 143 8.29 11.73 -3.57
C SER A 143 9.13 12.71 -2.77
N ILE A 144 9.53 13.80 -3.41
CA ILE A 144 10.06 14.97 -2.72
C ILE A 144 9.02 15.43 -1.70
N TYR A 145 9.47 15.69 -0.47
CA TYR A 145 8.61 16.19 0.57
C TYR A 145 7.99 17.53 0.16
N THR A 146 6.67 17.64 0.33
CA THR A 146 5.96 18.90 0.19
C THR A 146 5.16 19.14 1.45
N ALA A 147 5.29 20.34 2.01
CA ALA A 147 4.62 20.73 3.24
C ALA A 147 3.09 20.60 3.09
N PRO A 148 2.38 20.21 4.16
CA PRO A 148 0.92 20.14 4.13
C PRO A 148 0.30 21.51 3.83
N LEU A 149 -0.80 21.50 3.09
CA LEU A 149 -1.61 22.71 2.89
C LEU A 149 -2.26 23.09 4.24
N LYS A 150 -2.09 24.35 4.64
CA LYS A 150 -2.66 24.85 5.90
C LYS A 150 -4.17 25.07 5.75
N GLY A 151 -4.95 24.59 6.72
CA GLY A 151 -6.35 25.00 6.91
C GLY A 151 -7.42 24.14 6.23
N GLU A 152 -7.09 22.96 5.70
CA GLU A 152 -8.12 22.02 5.22
C GLU A 152 -8.76 21.27 6.40
N ASN A 153 -10.02 21.59 6.71
CA ASN A 153 -10.86 20.73 7.54
C ASN A 153 -11.22 19.49 6.71
N LEU A 154 -10.55 18.38 6.95
CA LEU A 154 -10.85 17.12 6.28
C LEU A 154 -12.00 16.43 7.01
N THR A 155 -13.13 16.22 6.34
CA THR A 155 -14.07 15.19 6.79
C THR A 155 -13.41 13.84 6.57
N LEU A 156 -13.13 13.14 7.66
CA LEU A 156 -12.48 11.84 7.63
C LEU A 156 -13.55 10.75 7.61
N SER A 157 -13.41 9.80 6.68
CA SER A 157 -14.05 8.49 6.76
C SER A 157 -13.02 7.53 7.34
N VAL A 158 -13.45 6.77 8.34
CA VAL A 158 -12.63 5.73 8.95
C VAL A 158 -13.41 4.45 8.85
N ASP A 159 -12.89 3.51 8.06
CA ASP A 159 -13.60 2.27 7.77
C ASP A 159 -12.62 1.10 7.75
N PRO A 160 -13.05 -0.11 8.15
CA PRO A 160 -12.31 -1.32 7.86
C PRO A 160 -12.05 -1.45 6.35
N LEU A 161 -10.87 -1.93 5.99
CA LEU A 161 -10.56 -2.24 4.61
C LEU A 161 -11.12 -3.62 4.24
N GLU A 162 -11.95 -3.66 3.20
CA GLU A 162 -12.58 -4.89 2.71
C GLU A 162 -11.53 -5.96 2.37
N GLY A 163 -11.77 -7.21 2.81
CA GLY A 163 -10.83 -8.32 2.65
C GLY A 163 -9.69 -8.35 3.67
N PHE A 164 -9.56 -7.34 4.53
CA PHE A 164 -8.51 -7.24 5.55
C PHE A 164 -9.07 -6.91 6.94
N SER A 165 -10.33 -7.23 7.19
CA SER A 165 -10.93 -7.09 8.52
C SER A 165 -11.70 -8.34 8.91
N ASN A 166 -11.46 -8.78 10.14
CA ASN A 166 -12.16 -9.83 10.83
C ASN A 166 -13.17 -9.18 11.78
N ILE A 167 -14.46 -9.36 11.52
CA ILE A 167 -15.51 -8.92 12.46
C ILE A 167 -15.54 -9.94 13.59
N SER A 168 -14.59 -9.87 14.53
CA SER A 168 -14.55 -10.72 15.71
C SER A 168 -15.31 -10.10 16.89
N ILE A 169 -15.78 -10.95 17.80
CA ILE A 169 -16.42 -10.53 19.05
C ILE A 169 -15.39 -9.77 19.89
N PRO A 170 -15.72 -8.60 20.49
CA PRO A 170 -14.78 -7.79 21.25
C PRO A 170 -14.55 -8.36 22.66
N ASP A 171 -13.79 -9.45 22.76
CA ASP A 171 -13.43 -10.10 24.03
C ASP A 171 -12.08 -9.64 24.59
N LYS A 172 -11.28 -8.91 23.80
CA LYS A 172 -9.96 -8.36 24.15
C LYS A 172 -9.91 -6.83 24.03
N PRO A 173 -9.04 -6.15 24.80
CA PRO A 173 -8.75 -4.74 24.56
C PRO A 173 -8.18 -4.54 23.15
N THR A 174 -8.41 -3.37 22.56
CA THR A 174 -7.91 -3.04 21.22
C THR A 174 -6.50 -2.46 21.33
N ALA A 175 -5.54 -3.05 20.61
CA ALA A 175 -4.26 -2.42 20.29
C ALA A 175 -4.35 -1.77 18.91
N LEU A 176 -4.14 -0.46 18.85
CA LEU A 176 -4.15 0.32 17.62
C LEU A 176 -2.72 0.63 17.21
N ILE A 177 -2.25 0.01 16.13
CA ILE A 177 -0.91 0.21 15.57
C ILE A 177 -1.01 1.19 14.40
N ILE A 178 -0.48 2.41 14.59
CA ILE A 178 -0.65 3.53 13.67
C ILE A 178 0.66 3.86 12.97
N GLY A 179 0.67 3.87 11.64
CA GLY A 179 1.75 4.50 10.88
C GLY A 179 1.45 5.98 10.67
N LEU A 180 2.26 6.90 11.16
CA LEU A 180 1.97 8.33 11.05
C LEU A 180 2.37 8.93 9.70
N GLY A 181 1.50 9.80 9.21
CA GLY A 181 1.76 10.79 8.17
C GLY A 181 1.81 12.20 8.77
N TYR A 182 1.98 13.22 7.93
CA TYR A 182 1.97 14.61 8.39
C TYR A 182 0.54 15.17 8.58
N GLU A 183 -0.49 14.41 8.22
CA GLU A 183 -1.86 14.87 8.38
C GLU A 183 -2.28 14.89 9.85
N LYS A 184 -2.48 16.10 10.34
CA LYS A 184 -2.94 16.41 11.68
C LYS A 184 -4.28 15.73 12.01
N ASP A 185 -4.47 15.36 13.27
CA ASP A 185 -5.71 14.90 13.91
C ASP A 185 -6.30 13.57 13.39
N LYS A 186 -5.84 13.02 12.26
CA LYS A 186 -6.29 11.70 11.75
C LYS A 186 -6.04 10.58 12.75
N ALA A 187 -4.80 10.48 13.22
CA ALA A 187 -4.39 9.40 14.13
C ALA A 187 -5.03 9.55 15.51
N THR A 188 -5.08 10.78 16.03
CA THR A 188 -5.72 11.10 17.33
C THR A 188 -7.20 10.75 17.32
N GLY A 189 -7.94 11.16 16.28
CA GLY A 189 -9.36 10.87 16.16
C GLY A 189 -9.66 9.37 16.10
N LEU A 190 -8.81 8.59 15.43
CA LEU A 190 -8.96 7.14 15.38
C LEU A 190 -8.68 6.46 16.74
N ALA A 191 -7.62 6.88 17.43
CA ALA A 191 -7.29 6.35 18.76
C ALA A 191 -8.43 6.57 19.76
N GLN A 192 -9.05 7.77 19.74
CA GLN A 192 -10.19 8.10 20.58
C GLN A 192 -11.46 7.34 20.17
N TYR A 193 -11.71 7.18 18.87
CA TYR A 193 -12.89 6.47 18.37
C TYR A 193 -12.90 4.99 18.77
N LEU A 194 -11.73 4.34 18.78
CA LEU A 194 -11.60 2.92 19.11
C LEU A 194 -11.38 2.62 20.60
N ASP A 195 -11.18 3.65 21.43
CA ASP A 195 -10.77 3.52 22.84
C ASP A 195 -9.62 2.52 23.01
N ALA A 196 -8.55 2.71 22.22
CA ALA A 196 -7.50 1.72 22.01
C ALA A 196 -6.15 2.10 22.64
N GLU A 197 -5.39 1.10 23.10
CA GLU A 197 -3.98 1.29 23.43
C GLU A 197 -3.19 1.52 22.14
N SER A 198 -2.59 2.70 22.02
CA SER A 198 -1.94 3.13 20.77
C SER A 198 -0.45 2.78 20.75
N TYR A 199 -0.01 2.27 19.61
CA TYR A 199 1.38 2.00 19.25
C TYR A 199 1.69 2.72 17.94
N VAL A 200 2.74 3.54 17.94
CA VAL A 200 2.94 4.56 16.90
C VAL A 200 4.23 4.29 16.14
N PHE A 201 4.13 4.19 14.81
CA PHE A 201 5.25 4.10 13.89
C PHE A 201 5.50 5.44 13.20
N ILE A 202 6.73 5.94 13.29
CA ILE A 202 7.18 7.21 12.71
C ILE A 202 8.38 6.95 11.82
N SER A 203 8.42 7.53 10.62
CA SER A 203 9.63 7.47 9.80
C SER A 203 10.78 8.18 10.53
N ASP A 204 11.94 7.53 10.59
CA ASP A 204 13.16 8.16 11.10
C ASP A 204 13.61 9.33 10.21
N SER A 205 14.60 10.08 10.68
CA SER A 205 15.17 11.21 9.94
C SER A 205 16.20 10.81 8.87
N SER A 206 16.46 9.50 8.66
CA SER A 206 17.53 9.03 7.77
C SER A 206 17.31 9.37 6.30
N TYR A 207 16.05 9.60 5.92
CA TYR A 207 15.64 9.81 4.54
C TYR A 207 15.21 11.23 4.21
N ALA A 208 14.31 11.77 5.04
CA ALA A 208 13.66 13.06 4.83
C ALA A 208 13.42 13.68 6.20
N GLU A 209 14.44 14.38 6.71
CA GLU A 209 14.41 14.99 8.04
C GLU A 209 13.22 15.95 8.20
N GLU A 210 12.97 16.81 7.21
CA GLU A 210 11.84 17.76 7.22
C GLU A 210 10.48 17.06 7.32
N PHE A 211 10.31 15.92 6.63
CA PHE A 211 9.10 15.11 6.72
C PHE A 211 8.95 14.53 8.13
N SER A 212 10.00 13.89 8.66
CA SER A 212 9.97 13.29 10.01
C SER A 212 9.68 14.32 11.10
N GLN A 213 10.30 15.50 11.01
CA GLN A 213 10.04 16.62 11.93
C GLN A 213 8.59 17.10 11.83
N THR A 214 8.06 17.25 10.62
CA THR A 214 6.66 17.67 10.42
C THR A 214 5.69 16.65 11.00
N VAL A 215 5.92 15.35 10.76
CA VAL A 215 5.09 14.28 11.36
C VAL A 215 5.05 14.39 12.88
N LYS A 216 6.21 14.62 13.53
CA LYS A 216 6.29 14.78 14.99
C LYS A 216 5.56 16.03 15.50
N VAL A 217 5.67 17.14 14.78
CA VAL A 217 4.99 18.41 15.16
C VAL A 217 3.48 18.27 15.03
N GLU A 218 3.00 17.80 13.87
CA GLU A 218 1.56 17.72 13.57
C GLU A 218 0.85 16.66 14.44
N ASN A 219 1.55 15.63 14.91
CA ASN A 219 1.00 14.60 15.79
C ASN A 219 1.42 14.75 17.26
N SER A 220 1.97 15.91 17.65
CA SER A 220 2.52 16.13 19.00
C SER A 220 1.55 15.80 20.15
N VAL A 221 0.26 16.08 19.98
CA VAL A 221 -0.79 15.74 20.97
C VAL A 221 -0.85 14.24 21.21
N LEU A 222 -1.00 13.44 20.15
CA LEU A 222 -1.00 11.97 20.25
C LEU A 222 0.31 11.46 20.85
N LEU A 223 1.44 12.00 20.41
CA LEU A 223 2.76 11.58 20.90
C LEU A 223 3.00 11.88 22.38
N THR A 224 2.30 12.86 22.95
CA THR A 224 2.34 13.12 24.40
C THR A 224 1.45 12.19 25.22
N GLU A 225 0.42 11.60 24.60
CA GLU A 225 -0.51 10.67 25.25
C GLU A 225 0.00 9.21 25.20
N VAL A 226 0.77 8.87 24.16
CA VAL A 226 1.32 7.52 23.96
C VAL A 226 2.56 7.31 24.84
N LYS A 227 2.66 6.12 25.46
CA LYS A 227 3.83 5.70 26.23
C LYS A 227 5.07 5.69 25.33
N LYS A 228 6.23 6.13 25.84
CA LYS A 228 7.46 6.26 25.03
C LYS A 228 7.91 4.92 24.43
N GLU A 229 7.74 3.84 25.17
CA GLU A 229 8.02 2.47 24.74
C GLU A 229 7.12 1.97 23.59
N ASN A 230 5.99 2.63 23.36
CA ASN A 230 5.05 2.33 22.28
C ASN A 230 5.30 3.20 21.03
N ILE A 231 6.39 3.96 20.98
CA ILE A 231 6.77 4.80 19.83
C ILE A 231 7.96 4.15 19.12
N PHE A 232 7.77 3.79 17.86
CA PHE A 232 8.73 3.08 17.03
C PHE A 232 9.17 3.96 15.87
N GLU A 233 10.46 4.27 15.79
CA GLU A 233 11.03 4.88 14.60
C GLU A 233 11.45 3.81 13.59
N TYR A 234 11.22 4.05 12.30
CA TYR A 234 11.56 3.10 11.25
C TYR A 234 12.23 3.74 10.02
N PRO A 235 13.19 3.04 9.38
CA PRO A 235 13.84 3.49 8.16
C PRO A 235 12.92 3.30 6.96
N ILE A 236 12.46 4.41 6.37
CA ILE A 236 11.48 4.41 5.28
C ILE A 236 11.95 3.68 4.01
N LEU A 237 13.27 3.64 3.76
CA LEU A 237 13.87 2.94 2.62
C LEU A 237 14.22 1.47 2.91
N ASN A 238 14.20 1.04 4.18
CA ASN A 238 14.55 -0.32 4.57
C ASN A 238 13.31 -1.06 5.06
N LEU A 239 12.48 -1.44 4.10
CA LEU A 239 11.23 -2.18 4.29
C LEU A 239 11.45 -3.51 4.99
N LYS A 240 12.63 -4.13 4.87
CA LYS A 240 12.97 -5.36 5.61
C LYS A 240 12.99 -5.12 7.12
N ILE A 241 13.65 -4.05 7.58
CA ILE A 241 13.68 -3.69 9.01
C ILE A 241 12.28 -3.28 9.47
N THR A 242 11.60 -2.42 8.71
CA THR A 242 10.25 -1.95 9.05
C THR A 242 9.24 -3.10 9.15
N ALA A 243 9.26 -4.04 8.21
CA ALA A 243 8.39 -5.22 8.26
C ALA A 243 8.69 -6.10 9.47
N LYS A 244 9.97 -6.28 9.83
CA LYS A 244 10.35 -7.04 11.02
C LYS A 244 9.87 -6.37 12.30
N LEU A 245 10.00 -5.04 12.41
CA LEU A 245 9.51 -4.30 13.59
C LEU A 245 8.00 -4.44 13.74
N LEU A 246 7.25 -4.26 12.65
CA LEU A 246 5.80 -4.42 12.65
C LEU A 246 5.39 -5.85 13.05
N HIS A 247 6.01 -6.86 12.43
CA HIS A 247 5.72 -8.26 12.72
C HIS A 247 5.97 -8.64 14.18
N THR A 248 7.12 -8.25 14.74
CA THR A 248 7.43 -8.51 16.15
C THR A 248 6.36 -7.93 17.06
N LEU A 249 5.99 -6.66 16.86
CA LEU A 249 4.97 -6.02 17.69
C LEU A 249 3.61 -6.71 17.57
N VAL A 250 3.17 -7.02 16.35
CA VAL A 250 1.87 -7.68 16.12
C VAL A 250 1.83 -9.05 16.78
N VAL A 251 2.86 -9.87 16.62
CA VAL A 251 2.96 -11.20 17.24
C VAL A 251 2.97 -11.11 18.76
N ASP A 252 3.66 -10.12 19.32
CA ASP A 252 3.70 -9.92 20.78
C ASP A 252 2.33 -9.55 21.35
N LEU A 253 1.49 -8.84 20.59
CA LEU A 253 0.20 -8.32 21.06
C LEU A 253 -0.99 -9.22 20.75
N VAL A 254 -0.97 -10.01 19.67
CA VAL A 254 -2.17 -10.72 19.14
C VAL A 254 -2.80 -11.70 20.15
N GLN A 255 -2.00 -12.19 21.11
CA GLN A 255 -2.50 -13.08 22.16
C GLN A 255 -3.37 -12.34 23.18
N SER A 256 -3.04 -11.09 23.53
CA SER A 256 -3.72 -10.30 24.56
C SER A 256 -4.64 -9.21 24.04
N HIS A 257 -4.51 -8.82 22.78
CA HIS A 257 -5.25 -7.70 22.19
C HIS A 257 -5.92 -8.09 20.87
N ARG A 258 -7.01 -7.39 20.56
CA ARG A 258 -7.49 -7.28 19.18
C ARG A 258 -6.61 -6.29 18.45
N ILE A 259 -6.06 -6.67 17.30
CA ILE A 259 -5.11 -5.84 16.56
C ILE A 259 -5.83 -5.04 15.48
N VAL A 260 -5.65 -3.72 15.49
CA VAL A 260 -6.07 -2.82 14.42
C VAL A 260 -4.83 -2.10 13.87
N LEU A 261 -4.52 -2.33 12.60
CA LEU A 261 -3.49 -1.64 11.85
C LEU A 261 -4.09 -0.43 11.12
N ALA A 262 -3.58 0.76 11.38
CA ALA A 262 -4.04 2.01 10.78
C ALA A 262 -2.89 2.74 10.08
N PRO A 263 -2.63 2.46 8.79
CA PRO A 263 -1.55 3.09 8.06
C PRO A 263 -1.95 4.49 7.56
N CYS A 264 -1.88 5.48 8.44
CA CYS A 264 -2.10 6.90 8.12
C CYS A 264 -0.92 7.56 7.38
N GLY A 265 0.21 6.86 7.30
CA GLY A 265 1.49 7.36 6.80
C GLY A 265 1.78 7.01 5.34
N PRO A 266 3.07 6.95 4.97
CA PRO A 266 3.50 6.62 3.62
C PRO A 266 2.96 5.27 3.13
N LYS A 267 2.57 5.17 1.84
CA LYS A 267 1.94 3.97 1.26
C LYS A 267 2.74 2.68 1.43
N ILE A 268 4.06 2.77 1.52
CA ILE A 268 4.96 1.65 1.86
C ILE A 268 4.63 1.03 3.22
N PHE A 269 4.30 1.83 4.24
CA PHE A 269 3.85 1.30 5.52
C PHE A 269 2.46 0.65 5.38
N SER A 270 1.58 1.25 4.56
CA SER A 270 0.28 0.64 4.24
C SER A 270 0.42 -0.75 3.62
N LEU A 271 1.33 -0.92 2.65
CA LEU A 271 1.61 -2.23 2.05
C LEU A 271 2.07 -3.25 3.12
N LEU A 272 2.95 -2.85 4.03
CA LEU A 272 3.41 -3.72 5.10
C LEU A 272 2.29 -4.11 6.06
N CYS A 273 1.37 -3.20 6.40
CA CYS A 273 0.19 -3.53 7.21
C CYS A 273 -0.72 -4.57 6.53
N LEU A 274 -0.96 -4.46 5.23
CA LEU A 274 -1.79 -5.42 4.49
C LEU A 274 -1.14 -6.82 4.44
N ILE A 275 0.18 -6.84 4.24
CA ILE A 275 0.94 -8.10 4.23
C ILE A 275 0.90 -8.73 5.62
N GLU A 276 1.02 -7.92 6.67
CA GLU A 276 1.02 -8.41 8.05
C GLU A 276 -0.34 -8.99 8.45
N SER A 277 -1.45 -8.36 8.04
CA SER A 277 -2.79 -8.90 8.33
C SER A 277 -3.11 -10.20 7.59
N ILE A 278 -2.43 -10.49 6.48
CA ILE A 278 -2.48 -11.82 5.84
C ILE A 278 -1.67 -12.85 6.64
N LYS A 279 -0.54 -12.44 7.25
CA LYS A 279 0.35 -13.35 7.99
C LYS A 279 -0.17 -13.70 9.38
N VAL A 280 -0.81 -12.76 10.04
CA VAL A 280 -1.27 -12.91 11.42
C VAL A 280 -2.79 -12.79 11.46
N GLU A 281 -3.44 -13.92 11.70
CA GLU A 281 -4.89 -13.99 11.88
C GLU A 281 -5.38 -13.02 12.96
N ASN A 282 -6.66 -12.61 12.87
CA ASN A 282 -7.30 -11.67 13.80
C ASN A 282 -6.65 -10.28 13.84
N THR A 283 -6.05 -9.87 12.72
CA THR A 283 -5.51 -8.52 12.51
C THR A 283 -6.39 -7.77 11.52
N ASP A 284 -6.95 -6.64 11.94
CA ASP A 284 -7.73 -5.75 11.09
C ASP A 284 -6.84 -4.69 10.45
N VAL A 285 -7.12 -4.30 9.21
CA VAL A 285 -6.56 -3.09 8.59
C VAL A 285 -7.68 -2.07 8.41
N TRP A 286 -7.50 -0.90 8.98
CA TRP A 286 -8.45 0.21 8.89
C TRP A 286 -7.85 1.32 8.04
N ARG A 287 -8.65 1.86 7.12
CA ARG A 287 -8.25 2.97 6.27
C ARG A 287 -8.84 4.27 6.79
N ILE A 288 -8.04 5.33 6.73
CA ILE A 288 -8.53 6.69 6.95
C ILE A 288 -8.51 7.41 5.59
N SER A 289 -9.68 7.64 5.03
CA SER A 289 -9.84 8.44 3.82
C SER A 289 -10.38 9.82 4.18
N SER A 290 -10.01 10.81 3.38
CA SER A 290 -10.64 12.14 3.43
C SER A 290 -11.74 12.16 2.38
N SER A 291 -12.92 12.67 2.71
CA SER A 291 -14.02 12.77 1.75
C SER A 291 -13.60 13.45 0.44
N LYS A 292 -14.14 12.99 -0.70
CA LYS A 292 -13.80 13.47 -2.06
C LYS A 292 -13.94 14.99 -2.24
N ALA A 293 -14.75 15.65 -1.40
CA ALA A 293 -15.02 17.08 -1.45
C ALA A 293 -13.91 17.97 -0.87
N SER A 294 -12.94 17.42 -0.11
CA SER A 294 -12.02 18.23 0.69
C SER A 294 -10.53 18.11 0.34
N LYS A 295 -10.14 17.34 -0.69
CA LYS A 295 -8.73 17.17 -1.04
C LYS A 295 -8.32 18.00 -2.24
N THR A 296 -7.53 19.05 -2.00
CA THR A 296 -6.75 19.67 -3.06
C THR A 296 -5.76 18.65 -3.60
N ALA A 297 -5.80 18.40 -4.91
CA ALA A 297 -4.80 17.54 -5.55
C ALA A 297 -3.42 18.22 -5.47
N ILE A 298 -2.42 17.50 -4.96
CA ILE A 298 -1.03 17.99 -4.87
C ILE A 298 -0.20 17.17 -5.86
N ASP A 299 0.47 17.85 -6.79
CA ASP A 299 1.44 17.21 -7.66
C ASP A 299 2.67 16.78 -6.83
N LYS A 300 2.98 15.49 -6.83
CA LYS A 300 4.14 14.93 -6.13
C LYS A 300 5.22 14.59 -7.15
N GLU A 301 6.34 15.31 -7.05
CA GLU A 301 7.55 15.06 -7.80
C GLU A 301 8.26 13.80 -7.29
N PRO A 302 8.73 12.89 -8.17
CA PRO A 302 9.58 11.80 -7.75
C PRO A 302 10.95 12.31 -7.28
N ASP A 303 11.51 11.73 -6.23
CA ASP A 303 12.85 12.12 -5.71
C ASP A 303 14.00 11.27 -6.26
N GLY A 304 13.72 10.38 -7.20
CA GLY A 304 14.69 9.52 -7.84
C GLY A 304 14.80 8.10 -7.25
N LYS A 305 14.31 7.88 -6.03
CA LYS A 305 14.43 6.59 -5.34
C LYS A 305 13.19 5.73 -5.51
N ILE A 306 13.41 4.42 -5.64
CA ILE A 306 12.37 3.42 -5.78
C ILE A 306 12.57 2.35 -4.70
N SER A 307 11.49 1.99 -4.00
CA SER A 307 11.47 0.81 -3.15
C SER A 307 10.66 -0.29 -3.80
N ILE A 308 11.18 -1.51 -3.75
CA ILE A 308 10.54 -2.68 -4.36
C ILE A 308 10.38 -3.75 -3.30
N TYR A 309 9.15 -4.24 -3.15
CA TYR A 309 8.82 -5.30 -2.20
C TYR A 309 8.14 -6.45 -2.93
N ARG A 310 8.77 -7.62 -2.88
CA ARG A 310 8.23 -8.87 -3.43
C ARG A 310 7.38 -9.58 -2.38
N VAL A 311 6.19 -10.00 -2.80
CA VAL A 311 5.29 -10.88 -2.03
C VAL A 311 5.04 -12.13 -2.85
N THR A 312 5.25 -13.29 -2.24
CA THR A 312 5.12 -14.58 -2.94
C THR A 312 4.01 -15.40 -2.33
N PHE A 313 3.06 -15.80 -3.17
CA PHE A 313 2.01 -16.78 -2.88
C PHE A 313 2.34 -18.10 -3.56
N GLU A 314 2.04 -19.22 -2.92
CA GLU A 314 2.19 -20.57 -3.45
C GLU A 314 0.88 -21.34 -3.25
N SER A 315 0.51 -22.17 -4.23
CA SER A 315 -0.65 -23.04 -4.14
C SER A 315 -0.39 -24.12 -3.09
N ASP A 316 -1.41 -24.47 -2.32
CA ASP A 316 -1.39 -25.67 -1.47
C ASP A 316 -1.57 -26.92 -2.35
N LEU A 317 -0.65 -27.15 -3.29
CA LEU A 317 -0.59 -28.42 -3.98
C LEU A 317 -0.09 -29.44 -2.96
N GLU A 318 -0.97 -30.33 -2.52
CA GLU A 318 -0.62 -31.48 -1.68
C GLU A 318 0.61 -32.17 -2.26
N SER A 319 1.67 -32.25 -1.46
CA SER A 319 2.84 -33.11 -1.70
C SER A 319 2.46 -34.58 -1.59
#